data_AF-A0A0J8DRY9-F1
#
_entry.id   AF-A0A0J8DRY9-F1
#
_cell.length_a   1.000
_cell.length_b   1.000
_cell.length_c   1.000
_cell.angle_alpha   90.00
_cell.angle_beta   90.00
_cell.angle_gamma   90.00
#
_symmetry.space_group_name_H-M   'P 1'
#
loop_
_entity.id
_entity.type
_entity.pdbx_description
1 polymer ?
#
loop_
_entity_poly.entity_id
_entity_poly.type
_entity_poly.pdbx_seq_one_letter_code
_entity_poly.pdbx_strand_id
1 'polypeptide(L)'
;MLAKRIFILTGAGVSAESGLSTFRDKGGIWARYSIEEVASIQGYERDPVKVLNFYNMRKSTHGGVEPNAAHIALGQLQSHWAERGGSVTICTQNVDNLHERGGARVIHMHGEIAKARCHDCNALAPYDGDLSLELGCGACGRTGGMRPHVVWFGETPLFMDEIYEALAAADLFVSIGTSGNV
;
A
#
# COMPACT_ATOMS: atom_id res chain seq x y z
N MET A 1 -2.39 -16.68 -29.03
CA MET A 1 -1.82 -15.32 -29.10
C MET A 1 -1.12 -15.06 -27.78
N LEU A 2 0.03 -14.38 -27.77
CA LEU A 2 0.65 -13.88 -26.53
C LEU A 2 -0.29 -12.83 -25.91
N ALA A 3 -0.45 -12.85 -24.58
CA ALA A 3 -1.26 -11.87 -23.85
C ALA A 3 -0.77 -10.44 -24.15
N LYS A 4 -1.63 -9.54 -24.62
CA LYS A 4 -1.23 -8.15 -24.89
C LYS A 4 -1.34 -7.29 -23.64
N ARG A 5 -2.33 -7.56 -22.78
CA ARG A 5 -2.61 -6.82 -21.56
C ARG A 5 -2.48 -7.76 -20.36
N ILE A 6 -1.52 -7.49 -19.50
CA ILE A 6 -1.28 -8.25 -18.27
C ILE A 6 -1.77 -7.42 -17.09
N PHE A 7 -2.55 -8.02 -16.20
CA PHE A 7 -2.89 -7.46 -14.91
C PHE A 7 -2.20 -8.27 -13.81
N ILE A 8 -1.45 -7.59 -12.95
CA ILE A 8 -0.71 -8.21 -11.85
C ILE A 8 -1.26 -7.66 -10.54
N LEU A 9 -1.77 -8.54 -9.69
CA LEU A 9 -2.09 -8.23 -8.30
C LEU A 9 -0.95 -8.70 -7.40
N THR A 10 -0.39 -7.78 -6.60
CA THR A 10 0.64 -8.12 -5.61
C THR A 10 0.15 -7.92 -4.18
N GLY A 11 0.63 -8.76 -3.27
CA GLY A 11 0.37 -8.64 -1.83
C GLY A 11 1.63 -8.75 -0.99
N ALA A 12 1.48 -8.80 0.34
CA ALA A 12 2.57 -8.64 1.28
C ALA A 12 3.73 -9.65 1.11
N GLY A 13 3.44 -10.84 0.57
CA GLY A 13 4.43 -11.88 0.30
C GLY A 13 5.50 -11.45 -0.72
N VAL A 14 5.21 -10.52 -1.65
CA VAL A 14 6.23 -10.01 -2.58
C VAL A 14 7.31 -9.20 -1.85
N SER A 15 6.95 -8.56 -0.73
CA SER A 15 7.85 -7.74 0.08
C SER A 15 8.54 -8.53 1.21
N ALA A 16 8.19 -9.80 1.42
CA ALA A 16 8.73 -10.62 2.50
C ALA A 16 10.25 -10.80 2.39
N GLU A 17 10.76 -11.07 1.18
CA GLU A 17 12.21 -11.21 0.92
C GLU A 17 12.98 -9.88 1.07
N SER A 18 12.27 -8.75 1.09
CA SER A 18 12.85 -7.44 1.40
C SER A 18 12.94 -7.17 2.91
N GLY A 19 12.50 -8.11 3.76
CA GLY A 19 12.52 -7.98 5.22
C GLY A 19 11.28 -7.33 5.82
N LEU A 20 10.23 -7.06 5.01
CA LEU A 20 8.95 -6.57 5.53
C LEU A 20 8.08 -7.75 6.00
N SER A 21 7.61 -7.68 7.25
CA SER A 21 6.72 -8.71 7.77
C SER A 21 5.36 -8.71 7.06
N THR A 22 4.86 -9.90 6.75
CA THR A 22 3.51 -10.13 6.23
C THR A 22 2.48 -10.22 7.36
N PHE A 23 1.20 -10.12 7.01
CA PHE A 23 0.08 -10.32 7.95
C PHE A 23 0.05 -11.71 8.60
N ARG A 24 0.72 -12.71 8.03
CA ARG A 24 0.66 -14.11 8.47
C ARG A 24 1.95 -14.61 9.09
N ASP A 25 2.94 -13.76 9.27
CA ASP A 25 4.23 -14.17 9.83
C ASP A 25 4.05 -14.59 11.30
N LYS A 26 4.40 -15.84 11.62
CA LYS A 26 4.42 -16.32 13.00
C LYS A 26 5.41 -15.48 13.81
N GLY A 27 4.92 -14.75 14.80
CA GLY A 27 5.73 -13.84 15.63
C GLY A 27 5.99 -12.46 15.00
N GLY A 28 5.41 -12.18 13.83
CA GLY A 28 5.48 -10.88 13.18
C GLY A 28 4.72 -9.80 13.95
N ILE A 29 4.85 -8.54 13.50
CA ILE A 29 4.15 -7.36 14.03
C ILE A 29 2.65 -7.62 14.25
N TRP A 30 1.99 -8.28 13.30
CA TRP A 30 0.56 -8.58 13.35
C TRP A 30 0.17 -9.66 14.38
N ALA A 31 1.13 -10.44 14.89
CA ALA A 31 0.88 -11.32 16.03
C ALA A 31 0.85 -10.57 17.37
N ARG A 32 1.30 -9.31 17.39
CA ARG A 32 1.40 -8.45 18.60
C ARG A 32 0.27 -7.43 18.71
N TYR A 33 -0.49 -7.20 17.64
CA TYR A 33 -1.59 -6.24 17.57
C TYR A 33 -2.81 -6.90 16.94
N SER A 34 -4.00 -6.67 17.50
CA SER A 34 -5.25 -7.03 16.79
C SER A 34 -5.45 -6.04 15.64
N ILE A 35 -5.73 -6.59 14.46
CA ILE A 35 -5.94 -5.84 13.22
C ILE A 35 -7.07 -4.82 13.39
N GLU A 36 -8.14 -5.24 14.05
CA GLU A 36 -9.31 -4.42 14.35
C GLU A 36 -8.95 -3.19 15.20
N GLU A 37 -7.91 -3.27 16.04
CA GLU A 37 -7.52 -2.14 16.89
C GLU A 37 -6.64 -1.12 16.17
N VAL A 38 -5.83 -1.55 15.21
CA VAL A 38 -4.79 -0.71 14.59
C VAL A 38 -5.02 -0.39 13.12
N ALA A 39 -5.95 -1.07 12.47
CA ALA A 39 -6.23 -0.91 11.04
C ALA A 39 -7.75 -0.86 10.76
N SER A 40 -8.53 -0.23 11.65
CA SER A 40 -9.96 0.06 11.44
C SER A 40 -10.30 1.48 11.87
N ILE A 41 -11.37 2.04 11.33
CA ILE A 41 -11.87 3.36 11.77
C ILE A 41 -12.32 3.31 13.23
N GLN A 42 -12.95 2.21 13.66
CA GLN A 42 -13.39 2.03 15.05
C GLN A 42 -12.20 1.95 16.01
N GLY A 43 -11.09 1.33 15.59
CA GLY A 43 -9.84 1.30 16.34
C GLY A 43 -9.25 2.69 16.52
N TYR A 44 -9.25 3.49 15.45
CA TYR A 44 -8.79 4.87 15.49
C TYR A 44 -9.68 5.78 16.35
N GLU A 45 -11.01 5.66 16.25
CA GLU A 45 -11.94 6.42 17.10
C GLU A 45 -11.77 6.08 18.59
N ARG A 46 -11.47 4.81 18.90
CA ARG A 46 -11.31 4.34 20.27
C ARG A 46 -9.97 4.74 20.89
N ASP A 47 -8.87 4.63 20.14
CA ASP A 47 -7.52 4.98 20.60
C ASP A 47 -6.64 5.45 19.42
N PRO A 48 -6.78 6.73 19.01
CA PRO A 48 -6.06 7.24 17.84
C PRO A 48 -4.55 7.28 18.10
N VAL A 49 -4.11 7.50 19.34
CA VAL A 49 -2.68 7.50 19.70
C VAL A 49 -2.05 6.13 19.43
N LYS A 50 -2.71 5.05 19.83
CA LYS A 50 -2.25 3.68 19.54
C LYS A 50 -2.14 3.42 18.04
N VAL A 51 -3.15 3.82 17.26
CA VAL A 51 -3.15 3.64 15.80
C VAL A 51 -2.01 4.45 15.16
N LEU A 52 -1.87 5.73 15.51
CA LEU A 52 -0.81 6.58 14.96
C LEU A 52 0.58 6.04 15.30
N ASN A 53 0.81 5.61 16.55
CA ASN A 53 2.06 5.00 16.98
C ASN A 53 2.37 3.70 16.23
N PHE A 54 1.35 2.87 15.97
CA PHE A 54 1.51 1.67 15.15
C PHE A 54 2.01 1.99 13.74
N TYR A 55 1.43 3.00 13.09
CA TYR A 55 1.85 3.42 11.75
C TYR A 55 3.19 4.17 11.73
N ASN A 56 3.54 4.92 12.78
CA ASN A 56 4.87 5.54 12.93
C ASN A 56 5.96 4.47 13.03
N MET A 57 5.74 3.44 13.87
CA MET A 57 6.63 2.29 13.95
C MET A 57 6.75 1.58 12.59
N ARG A 58 5.62 1.34 11.91
CA ARG A 58 5.64 0.76 10.55
C ARG A 58 6.47 1.61 9.58
N LYS A 59 6.27 2.93 9.49
CA LYS A 59 7.07 3.80 8.59
C LYS A 59 8.56 3.64 8.84
N SER A 60 8.97 3.63 10.11
CA SER A 60 10.37 3.42 10.48
C SER A 60 10.93 2.09 9.96
N THR A 61 10.14 1.00 9.93
CA THR A 61 10.62 -0.28 9.37
C THR A 61 10.72 -0.26 7.84
N HIS A 62 10.02 0.64 7.15
CA HIS A 62 10.06 0.73 5.68
C HIS A 62 11.27 1.52 5.19
N GLY A 63 11.79 2.45 5.99
CA GLY A 63 12.93 3.29 5.61
C GLY A 63 14.25 2.53 5.41
N GLY A 64 14.39 1.32 5.94
CA GLY A 64 15.62 0.52 5.90
C GLY A 64 15.61 -0.68 4.95
N VAL A 65 14.54 -0.90 4.19
CA VAL A 65 14.42 -2.07 3.29
C VAL A 65 14.67 -1.69 1.84
N GLU A 66 15.14 -2.64 1.03
CA GLU A 66 15.42 -2.47 -0.41
C GLU A 66 14.51 -3.36 -1.28
N PRO A 67 14.22 -2.96 -2.54
CA PRO A 67 13.51 -3.82 -3.48
C PRO A 67 14.28 -5.13 -3.71
N ASN A 68 13.59 -6.26 -3.60
CA ASN A 68 14.16 -7.55 -3.98
C ASN A 68 14.05 -7.81 -5.49
N ALA A 69 14.55 -8.97 -5.93
CA ALA A 69 14.56 -9.38 -7.33
C ALA A 69 13.16 -9.39 -7.99
N ALA A 70 12.09 -9.68 -7.24
CA ALA A 70 10.74 -9.69 -7.78
C ALA A 70 10.28 -8.28 -8.18
N HIS A 71 10.53 -7.27 -7.34
CA HIS A 71 10.18 -5.88 -7.64
C HIS A 71 10.93 -5.38 -8.89
N ILE A 72 12.23 -5.67 -8.97
CA ILE A 72 13.07 -5.31 -10.11
C ILE A 72 12.56 -5.99 -11.38
N ALA A 73 12.24 -7.29 -11.31
CA ALA A 73 11.71 -8.05 -12.43
C ALA A 73 10.34 -7.51 -12.90
N LEU A 74 9.48 -7.05 -11.99
CA LEU A 74 8.19 -6.46 -12.33
C LEU A 74 8.34 -5.09 -13.02
N GLY A 75 9.26 -4.24 -12.56
CA GLY A 75 9.59 -2.98 -13.24
C GLY A 75 10.15 -3.19 -14.64
N GLN A 76 11.06 -4.16 -14.77
CA GLN A 76 11.58 -4.58 -16.08
C GLN A 76 10.48 -5.14 -16.98
N LEU A 77 9.63 -6.03 -16.48
CA LEU A 77 8.51 -6.59 -17.24
C LEU A 77 7.61 -5.47 -17.78
N GLN A 78 7.20 -4.53 -16.93
CA GLN A 78 6.33 -3.43 -17.34
C GLN A 78 6.94 -2.60 -18.47
N SER A 79 8.23 -2.28 -18.38
CA SER A 79 8.94 -1.49 -19.39
C SER A 79 9.10 -2.25 -20.70
N HIS A 80 9.64 -3.47 -20.66
CA HIS A 80 9.90 -4.26 -21.88
C HIS A 80 8.61 -4.72 -22.57
N TRP A 81 7.51 -4.91 -21.84
CA TRP A 81 6.23 -5.28 -22.45
C TRP A 81 5.61 -4.11 -23.22
N ALA A 82 5.76 -2.88 -22.70
CA ALA A 82 5.33 -1.66 -23.38
C ALA A 82 6.09 -1.44 -24.70
N GLU A 83 7.41 -1.65 -24.70
CA GLU A 83 8.26 -1.58 -25.92
C GLU A 83 7.81 -2.56 -27.01
N ARG A 84 7.18 -3.67 -26.62
CA ARG A 84 6.64 -4.69 -27.53
C ARG A 84 5.19 -4.43 -27.96
N GLY A 85 4.62 -3.29 -27.59
CA GLY A 85 3.24 -2.91 -27.90
C GLY A 85 2.18 -3.60 -27.03
N GLY A 86 2.58 -4.14 -25.87
CA GLY A 86 1.68 -4.63 -24.82
C GLY A 86 1.53 -3.63 -23.67
N SER A 87 0.79 -4.02 -22.63
CA SER A 87 0.70 -3.27 -21.38
C SER A 87 0.71 -4.19 -20.16
N VAL A 88 1.23 -3.67 -19.04
CA VAL A 88 1.23 -4.35 -17.73
C VAL A 88 0.71 -3.37 -16.69
N THR A 89 -0.45 -3.69 -16.13
CA THR A 89 -1.02 -2.99 -14.98
C THR A 89 -0.63 -3.74 -13.72
N ILE A 90 -0.02 -3.04 -12.76
CA ILE A 90 0.34 -3.61 -11.47
C ILE A 90 -0.53 -2.94 -10.41
N CYS A 91 -1.42 -3.70 -9.80
CA CYS A 91 -2.20 -3.31 -8.64
C CYS A 91 -1.57 -3.94 -7.39
N THR A 92 -1.28 -3.15 -6.37
CA THR A 92 -0.65 -3.64 -5.14
C THR A 92 -1.55 -3.42 -3.93
N GLN A 93 -1.72 -4.48 -3.15
CA GLN A 93 -2.31 -4.43 -1.81
C GLN A 93 -1.34 -3.83 -0.78
N ASN A 94 -0.05 -3.72 -1.14
CA ASN A 94 0.98 -3.20 -0.24
C ASN A 94 0.92 -1.67 -0.17
N VAL A 95 1.38 -1.16 0.97
CA VAL A 95 1.47 0.28 1.25
C VAL A 95 2.92 0.78 1.24
N ASP A 96 3.88 -0.13 1.01
CA ASP A 96 5.30 0.19 0.81
C ASP A 96 5.55 0.70 -0.62
N ASN A 97 6.72 1.30 -0.88
CA ASN A 97 7.09 1.85 -2.19
C ASN A 97 8.15 1.00 -2.92
N LEU A 98 8.23 -0.31 -2.64
CA LEU A 98 9.28 -1.17 -3.18
C LEU A 98 9.10 -1.42 -4.68
N HIS A 99 7.87 -1.38 -5.19
CA HIS A 99 7.61 -1.47 -6.63
C HIS A 99 8.17 -0.28 -7.39
N GLU A 100 7.91 0.94 -6.91
CA GLU A 100 8.43 2.18 -7.50
C GLU A 100 9.96 2.19 -7.51
N ARG A 101 10.56 1.82 -6.38
CA ARG A 101 12.02 1.70 -6.26
C ARG A 101 12.59 0.58 -7.12
N GLY A 102 11.80 -0.45 -7.42
CA GLY A 102 12.10 -1.50 -8.41
C GLY A 102 11.89 -1.07 -9.87
N GLY A 103 11.41 0.15 -10.12
CA GLY A 103 11.21 0.73 -11.45
C GLY A 103 9.81 0.53 -12.03
N ALA A 104 8.85 0.01 -11.27
CA ALA A 104 7.46 -0.14 -11.70
C ALA A 104 6.63 1.11 -11.38
N ARG A 105 5.56 1.33 -12.15
CA ARG A 105 4.43 2.19 -11.80
C ARG A 105 3.25 1.32 -11.39
N VAL A 106 2.64 1.63 -10.25
CA VAL A 106 1.60 0.78 -9.66
C VAL A 106 0.37 1.56 -9.21
N ILE A 107 -0.74 0.85 -9.07
CA ILE A 107 -1.96 1.32 -8.43
C ILE A 107 -1.96 0.83 -6.98
N HIS A 108 -1.89 1.75 -6.03
CA HIS A 108 -1.96 1.47 -4.59
C HIS A 108 -3.42 1.37 -4.11
N MET A 109 -4.03 0.19 -4.22
CA MET A 109 -5.43 0.03 -3.83
C MET A 109 -5.67 0.24 -2.33
N HIS A 110 -4.63 0.06 -1.49
CA HIS A 110 -4.71 0.30 -0.05
C HIS A 110 -3.97 1.56 0.41
N GLY A 111 -3.64 2.45 -0.53
CA GLY A 111 -2.88 3.67 -0.24
C GLY A 111 -1.40 3.42 0.01
N GLU A 112 -0.74 4.41 0.59
CA GLU A 112 0.72 4.52 0.68
C GLU A 112 1.13 5.00 2.07
N ILE A 113 2.05 4.28 2.69
CA ILE A 113 2.47 4.56 4.07
C ILE A 113 3.32 5.83 4.20
N ALA A 114 3.95 6.27 3.11
CA ALA A 114 4.74 7.50 3.04
C ALA A 114 3.88 8.75 2.79
N LYS A 115 2.55 8.65 2.88
CA LYS A 115 1.60 9.75 2.71
C LYS A 115 0.69 9.87 3.93
N ALA A 116 0.23 11.09 4.18
CA ALA A 116 -0.76 11.40 5.21
C ALA A 116 -1.97 12.13 4.60
N ARG A 117 -3.16 11.83 5.11
CA ARG A 117 -4.42 12.48 4.72
C ARG A 117 -5.05 13.18 5.91
N CYS A 118 -5.63 14.36 5.69
CA CYS A 118 -6.48 15.01 6.68
C CYS A 118 -7.90 14.45 6.65
N HIS A 119 -8.45 14.08 7.81
CA HIS A 119 -9.85 13.66 7.95
C HIS A 119 -10.84 14.77 7.62
N ASP A 120 -10.52 16.04 7.92
CA ASP A 120 -11.45 17.16 7.75
C ASP A 120 -11.56 17.62 6.29
N CYS A 121 -10.44 17.81 5.59
CA CYS A 121 -10.42 18.42 4.25
C CYS A 121 -9.93 17.48 3.14
N ASN A 122 -9.58 16.23 3.47
CA ASN A 122 -9.01 15.24 2.54
C ASN A 122 -7.71 15.64 1.85
N ALA A 123 -7.05 16.73 2.28
CA ALA A 123 -5.72 17.07 1.78
C ALA A 123 -4.77 15.89 1.99
N LEU A 124 -4.10 15.50 0.91
CA LEU A 124 -3.18 14.37 0.82
C LEU A 124 -1.81 14.90 0.44
N ALA A 125 -0.79 14.53 1.20
CA ALA A 125 0.59 14.90 0.91
C ALA A 125 1.57 13.79 1.31
N PRO A 126 2.75 13.73 0.67
CA PRO A 126 3.89 12.99 1.22
C PRO A 126 4.18 13.46 2.65
N TYR A 127 4.45 12.52 3.55
CA TYR A 127 4.75 12.82 4.95
C TYR A 127 5.63 11.71 5.56
N ASP A 128 6.86 12.07 5.89
CA ASP A 128 7.89 11.20 6.46
C ASP A 128 8.01 11.31 8.00
N GLY A 129 7.54 12.41 8.58
CA GLY A 129 7.50 12.63 10.02
C GLY A 129 6.50 11.74 10.78
N ASP A 130 6.53 11.79 12.10
CA ASP A 130 5.59 11.05 12.96
C ASP A 130 4.22 11.71 13.01
N LEU A 131 3.17 10.89 12.87
CA LEU A 131 1.80 11.33 13.03
C LEU A 131 1.47 11.41 14.52
N SER A 132 0.82 12.49 14.93
CA SER A 132 0.36 12.68 16.30
C SER A 132 -0.91 13.53 16.33
N LEU A 133 -1.55 13.62 17.50
CA LEU A 133 -2.75 14.44 17.67
C LEU A 133 -2.44 15.94 17.66
N GLU A 134 -1.18 16.32 17.81
CA GLU A 134 -0.68 17.69 17.74
C GLU A 134 -0.34 18.11 16.30
N LEU A 135 -0.33 17.17 15.35
CA LEU A 135 -0.02 17.47 13.96
C LEU A 135 -1.16 18.26 13.30
N GLY A 136 -0.83 19.44 12.79
CA GLY A 136 -1.71 20.30 12.02
C GLY A 136 -1.73 19.95 10.54
N CYS A 137 -2.90 20.00 9.91
CA CYS A 137 -3.02 19.93 8.46
C CYS A 137 -2.50 21.21 7.81
N GLY A 138 -1.50 21.09 6.93
CA GLY A 138 -0.94 22.24 6.20
C GLY A 138 -1.92 22.93 5.24
N ALA A 139 -3.04 22.28 4.87
CA ALA A 139 -4.02 22.84 3.93
C ALA A 139 -5.16 23.59 4.63
N CYS A 140 -5.71 23.07 5.73
CA CYS A 140 -6.86 23.67 6.41
C CYS A 140 -6.56 24.16 7.84
N GLY A 141 -5.34 23.94 8.35
CA GLY A 141 -4.90 24.37 9.68
C GLY A 141 -5.50 23.57 10.85
N ARG A 142 -6.32 22.55 10.59
CA ARG A 142 -6.93 21.71 11.64
C ARG A 142 -5.89 20.80 12.28
N THR A 143 -5.86 20.78 13.61
CA THR A 143 -4.95 19.94 14.40
C THR A 143 -5.64 18.66 14.86
N GLY A 144 -4.91 17.55 14.83
CA GLY A 144 -5.37 16.24 15.33
C GLY A 144 -6.18 15.41 14.32
N GLY A 145 -6.42 15.94 13.12
CA GLY A 145 -7.14 15.24 12.06
C GLY A 145 -6.25 14.49 11.06
N MET A 146 -4.92 14.47 11.25
CA MET A 146 -4.00 13.81 10.32
C MET A 146 -3.92 12.31 10.60
N ARG A 147 -4.08 11.49 9.55
CA ARG A 147 -3.99 10.03 9.59
C ARG A 147 -3.03 9.50 8.50
N PRO A 148 -2.55 8.25 8.60
CA PRO A 148 -1.85 7.62 7.47
C PRO A 148 -2.78 7.52 6.27
N HIS A 149 -2.24 7.70 5.05
CA HIS A 149 -2.98 7.44 3.82
C HIS A 149 -2.99 5.93 3.52
N VAL A 150 -3.59 5.17 4.42
CA VAL A 150 -3.77 3.73 4.30
C VAL A 150 -5.25 3.41 4.46
N VAL A 151 -5.78 2.59 3.56
CA VAL A 151 -7.14 2.07 3.63
C VAL A 151 -7.22 1.11 4.80
N TRP A 152 -8.16 1.36 5.70
CA TRP A 152 -8.44 0.50 6.84
C TRP A 152 -9.53 -0.52 6.52
N PHE A 153 -9.61 -1.59 7.32
CA PHE A 153 -10.69 -2.54 7.23
C PHE A 153 -12.04 -1.83 7.44
N GLY A 154 -12.98 -2.11 6.54
CA GLY A 154 -14.28 -1.43 6.46
C GLY A 154 -14.30 -0.21 5.54
N GLU A 155 -13.15 0.31 5.10
CA GLU A 155 -13.08 1.35 4.08
C GLU A 155 -13.01 0.73 2.67
N THR A 156 -13.54 1.45 1.68
CA THR A 156 -13.43 1.04 0.27
C THR A 156 -11.99 1.23 -0.21
N PRO A 157 -11.39 0.24 -0.92
CA PRO A 157 -10.10 0.43 -1.55
C PRO A 157 -10.11 1.58 -2.56
N LEU A 158 -8.94 2.13 -2.85
CA LEU A 158 -8.77 3.24 -3.77
C LEU A 158 -8.80 2.74 -5.22
N PHE A 159 -9.20 3.63 -6.14
CA PHE A 159 -9.11 3.43 -7.59
C PHE A 159 -9.89 2.19 -8.12
N MET A 160 -10.97 1.80 -7.45
CA MET A 160 -11.73 0.59 -7.82
C MET A 160 -12.22 0.59 -9.27
N ASP A 161 -12.70 1.73 -9.78
CA ASP A 161 -13.18 1.82 -11.17
C ASP A 161 -12.06 1.54 -12.17
N GLU A 162 -10.90 2.20 -12.02
CA GLU A 162 -9.70 1.97 -12.84
C GLU A 162 -9.21 0.52 -12.75
N ILE A 163 -9.19 -0.05 -11.54
CA ILE A 163 -8.80 -1.44 -11.29
C ILE A 163 -9.74 -2.40 -12.02
N TYR A 164 -11.06 -2.20 -11.92
CA TYR A 164 -12.03 -3.07 -12.59
C TYR A 164 -11.96 -2.95 -14.11
N GLU A 165 -11.79 -1.75 -14.65
CA GLU A 165 -11.61 -1.54 -16.08
C GLU A 165 -10.36 -2.25 -16.61
N ALA A 166 -9.22 -2.09 -15.93
CA ALA A 166 -7.97 -2.74 -16.30
C ALA A 166 -8.05 -4.27 -16.17
N LEU A 167 -8.72 -4.77 -15.13
CA LEU A 167 -8.91 -6.20 -14.90
C LEU A 167 -9.81 -6.82 -15.98
N ALA A 168 -10.91 -6.16 -16.35
CA ALA A 168 -11.82 -6.62 -17.40
C ALA A 168 -11.17 -6.65 -18.79
N ALA A 169 -10.22 -5.75 -19.04
CA ALA A 169 -9.46 -5.70 -20.28
C ALA A 169 -8.29 -6.69 -20.34
N ALA A 170 -7.89 -7.29 -19.22
CA ALA A 170 -6.69 -8.13 -19.16
C ALA A 170 -6.86 -9.45 -19.92
N ASP A 171 -5.83 -9.84 -20.69
CA ASP A 171 -5.76 -11.14 -21.34
C ASP A 171 -5.12 -12.20 -20.41
N LEU A 172 -4.36 -11.73 -19.42
CA LEU A 172 -3.68 -12.54 -18.42
C LEU A 172 -3.74 -11.84 -17.06
N PHE A 173 -4.22 -12.57 -16.05
CA PHE A 173 -4.16 -12.17 -14.66
C PHE A 173 -3.08 -12.96 -13.92
N VAL A 174 -2.23 -12.27 -13.16
CA VAL A 174 -1.19 -12.87 -12.33
C VAL A 174 -1.36 -12.39 -10.89
N SER A 175 -1.34 -13.32 -9.95
CA SER A 175 -1.43 -13.03 -8.52
C SER A 175 -0.14 -13.44 -7.83
N ILE A 176 0.55 -12.49 -7.19
CA ILE A 176 1.91 -12.68 -6.65
C ILE A 176 1.95 -12.29 -5.17
N GLY A 177 2.31 -13.22 -4.30
CA GLY A 177 2.53 -12.92 -2.88
C GLY A 177 1.29 -12.44 -2.13
N THR A 178 0.08 -12.66 -2.65
CA THR A 178 -1.17 -12.44 -1.92
C THR A 178 -1.72 -13.74 -1.36
N SER A 179 -2.56 -13.60 -0.36
CA SER A 179 -3.00 -14.67 0.51
C SER A 179 -4.42 -15.17 0.19
N GLY A 180 -5.14 -14.45 -0.68
CA GLY A 180 -6.51 -14.76 -1.10
C GLY A 180 -7.60 -14.53 -0.06
N ASN A 181 -7.28 -13.99 1.12
CA ASN A 181 -8.24 -13.76 2.19
C ASN A 181 -8.71 -12.30 2.31
N VAL A 182 -8.09 -11.38 1.56
CA VAL A 182 -8.37 -9.94 1.54
C VAL A 182 -8.23 -9.45 0.11
#